data_AF-A0A951EDH6-F1
#
_entry.id   AF-A0A951EDH6-F1
#
_cell.length_a   1.000
_cell.length_b   1.000
_cell.length_c   1.000
_cell.angle_alpha   90.00
_cell.angle_beta   90.00
_cell.angle_gamma   90.00
#
_symmetry.space_group_name_H-M   'P 1'
#
loop_
_entity.id
_entity.type
_entity.pdbx_description
1 polymer ?
#
loop_
_entity_poly.entity_id
_entity_poly.type
_entity_poly.pdbx_seq_one_letter_code
_entity_poly.pdbx_strand_id
1 'polypeptide(L)'
;MPDETSPPLLTEADYESIEGAVMETARGRWFLAEFARRMRAADTDRMLEAMARLERAVTWRQGAIAGEVAAETAALRTAVRMIAERLQDVVWRLRERNFAGDVCQAVEEETAKLADLARSTGLAIETVRPLDLAADPPQPGPLTPAVPPPELGPTELPRDQRLAALAHIDALTPAEKLALFL
;
A
#
# COMPACT_ATOMS: atom_id res chain seq x y z
N MET A 1 36.31 -32.20 -13.56
CA MET A 1 36.63 -31.04 -12.69
C MET A 1 35.30 -30.40 -12.33
N PRO A 2 34.66 -30.77 -11.21
CA PRO A 2 33.45 -30.11 -10.76
C PRO A 2 33.79 -28.73 -10.18
N ASP A 3 32.88 -27.78 -10.42
CA ASP A 3 32.94 -26.36 -10.11
C ASP A 3 33.27 -26.08 -8.62
N GLU A 4 34.43 -25.46 -8.37
CA GLU A 4 34.95 -25.14 -7.04
C GLU A 4 34.71 -23.66 -6.70
N THR A 5 33.52 -23.13 -7.01
CA THR A 5 33.17 -21.71 -6.82
C THR A 5 31.84 -21.47 -6.12
N SER A 6 31.32 -22.46 -5.39
CA SER A 6 30.30 -22.18 -4.37
C SER A 6 31.02 -21.92 -3.05
N PRO A 7 31.05 -20.67 -2.53
CA PRO A 7 31.62 -20.44 -1.21
C PRO A 7 30.87 -21.31 -0.20
N PRO A 8 31.57 -21.84 0.83
CA PRO A 8 30.90 -22.61 1.87
C PRO A 8 29.73 -21.80 2.43
N LEU A 9 28.60 -22.47 2.71
CA LEU A 9 27.48 -21.86 3.41
C LEU A 9 28.03 -21.32 4.74
N LEU A 10 28.22 -20.01 4.83
CA LEU A 10 28.64 -19.34 6.06
C LEU A 10 27.69 -19.79 7.17
N THR A 11 28.25 -20.39 8.21
CA THR A 11 27.47 -20.78 9.37
C THR A 11 27.13 -19.55 10.21
N GLU A 12 26.14 -19.65 11.09
CA GLU A 12 25.81 -18.55 12.03
C GLU A 12 27.04 -18.15 12.87
N ALA A 13 27.86 -19.12 13.27
CA ALA A 13 29.09 -18.88 14.02
C ALA A 13 30.15 -18.11 13.21
N ASP A 14 30.27 -18.38 11.90
CA ASP A 14 31.15 -17.61 11.02
C ASP A 14 30.64 -16.17 10.87
N TYR A 15 29.32 -15.99 10.80
CA TYR A 15 28.70 -14.68 10.74
C TYR A 15 28.99 -13.86 12.00
N GLU A 16 28.74 -14.43 13.19
CA GLU A 16 29.01 -13.78 14.48
C GLU A 16 30.50 -13.42 14.63
N SER A 17 31.41 -14.31 14.19
CA SER A 17 32.85 -14.05 14.23
C SER A 17 33.25 -12.86 13.35
N ILE A 18 32.66 -12.76 12.15
CA ILE A 18 32.94 -11.67 11.21
C ILE A 18 32.29 -10.37 11.72
N GLU A 19 31.05 -10.43 12.21
CA GLU A 19 30.36 -9.29 12.81
C GLU A 19 31.16 -8.73 13.99
N GLY A 20 31.63 -9.61 14.89
CA GLY A 20 32.49 -9.25 16.01
C GLY A 20 33.74 -8.49 15.56
N ALA A 21 34.48 -9.04 14.59
CA ALA A 21 35.68 -8.42 14.04
C ALA A 21 35.41 -7.04 13.40
N VAL A 22 34.26 -6.88 12.71
CA VAL A 22 33.85 -5.58 12.15
C VAL A 22 33.50 -4.59 13.27
N MET A 23 32.80 -5.03 14.30
CA MET A 23 32.34 -4.20 15.43
C MET A 23 33.49 -3.69 16.32
N GLU A 24 34.66 -4.34 16.32
CA GLU A 24 35.85 -3.90 17.07
C GLU A 24 36.28 -2.47 16.67
N THR A 25 36.16 -2.13 15.39
CA THR A 25 36.63 -0.85 14.86
C THR A 25 35.50 0.19 14.79
N ALA A 26 35.85 1.48 15.01
CA ALA A 26 34.89 2.58 14.84
C ALA A 26 34.31 2.65 13.41
N ARG A 27 35.14 2.32 12.40
CA ARG A 27 34.75 2.31 10.99
C ARG A 27 33.77 1.18 10.67
N GLY A 28 33.97 -0.01 11.23
CA GLY A 28 33.08 -1.14 11.01
C GLY A 28 31.69 -0.95 11.64
N ARG A 29 31.62 -0.39 12.86
CA ARG A 29 30.34 0.00 13.49
C ARG A 29 29.55 0.99 12.64
N TRP A 30 30.23 2.02 12.11
CA TRP A 30 29.60 2.99 11.20
C TRP A 30 29.11 2.33 9.91
N PHE A 31 29.91 1.45 9.30
CA PHE A 31 29.53 0.71 8.09
C PHE A 31 28.29 -0.15 8.31
N LEU A 32 28.22 -0.93 9.40
CA LEU A 32 27.06 -1.77 9.70
C LEU A 32 25.80 -0.95 9.97
N ALA A 33 25.91 0.16 10.71
CA ALA A 33 24.79 1.07 10.94
C ALA A 33 24.25 1.66 9.63
N GLU A 34 25.15 2.10 8.75
CA GLU A 34 24.79 2.68 7.45
C GLU A 34 24.26 1.60 6.48
N PHE A 35 24.83 0.40 6.49
CA PHE A 35 24.36 -0.74 5.71
C PHE A 35 22.95 -1.14 6.14
N ALA A 36 22.69 -1.31 7.44
CA ALA A 36 21.37 -1.63 7.97
C ALA A 36 20.35 -0.53 7.67
N ARG A 37 20.76 0.75 7.63
CA ARG A 37 19.91 1.87 7.23
C ARG A 37 19.54 1.78 5.75
N ARG A 38 20.52 1.58 4.85
CA ARG A 38 20.28 1.45 3.40
C ARG A 38 19.48 0.20 3.04
N MET A 39 19.74 -0.91 3.72
CA MET A 39 19.03 -2.16 3.51
C MET A 39 17.55 -2.00 3.87
N ARG A 40 17.23 -1.39 5.02
CA ARG A 40 15.83 -1.09 5.40
C ARG A 40 15.12 -0.18 4.40
N ALA A 41 15.83 0.84 3.89
CA ALA A 41 15.27 1.71 2.85
C ALA A 41 14.95 0.92 1.58
N ALA A 42 15.92 0.14 1.07
CA ALA A 42 15.74 -0.68 -0.12
C ALA A 42 14.66 -1.76 0.04
N ASP A 43 14.53 -2.35 1.24
CA ASP A 43 13.50 -3.33 1.54
C ASP A 43 12.10 -2.68 1.56
N THR A 44 11.99 -1.50 2.17
CA THR A 44 10.75 -0.71 2.15
C THR A 44 10.35 -0.37 0.71
N ASP A 45 11.30 0.06 -0.13
CA ASP A 45 11.04 0.36 -1.54
C ASP A 45 10.51 -0.86 -2.30
N ARG A 46 11.11 -2.05 -2.07
CA ARG A 46 10.64 -3.31 -2.68
C ARG A 46 9.24 -3.68 -2.21
N MET A 47 8.92 -3.48 -0.93
CA MET A 47 7.59 -3.74 -0.39
C MET A 47 6.55 -2.81 -1.03
N LEU A 48 6.85 -1.52 -1.13
CA LEU A 48 5.96 -0.55 -1.78
C LEU A 48 5.75 -0.86 -3.27
N GLU A 49 6.80 -1.27 -3.99
CA GLU A 49 6.68 -1.70 -5.38
C GLU A 49 5.80 -2.94 -5.52
N ALA A 50 5.97 -3.93 -4.62
CA ALA A 50 5.16 -5.12 -4.59
C ALA A 50 3.69 -4.80 -4.28
N MET A 51 3.42 -3.90 -3.34
CA MET A 51 2.08 -3.41 -3.01
C MET A 51 1.44 -2.71 -4.21
N ALA A 52 2.15 -1.79 -4.86
CA ALA A 52 1.65 -1.11 -6.05
C ALA A 52 1.34 -2.08 -7.20
N ARG A 53 2.13 -3.16 -7.34
CA ARG A 53 1.85 -4.21 -8.33
C ARG A 53 0.60 -5.02 -7.97
N LEU A 54 0.40 -5.33 -6.68
CA LEU A 54 -0.81 -6.00 -6.19
C LEU A 54 -2.05 -5.13 -6.38
N GLU A 55 -1.99 -3.84 -6.05
CA GLU A 55 -3.07 -2.88 -6.25
C GLU A 55 -3.49 -2.81 -7.72
N ARG A 56 -2.53 -2.74 -8.65
CA ARG A 56 -2.81 -2.78 -10.10
C ARG A 56 -3.48 -4.10 -10.52
N ALA A 57 -3.01 -5.23 -10.00
CA ALA A 57 -3.59 -6.54 -10.33
C ALA A 57 -5.03 -6.69 -9.79
N VAL A 58 -5.29 -6.19 -8.57
CA VAL A 58 -6.61 -6.23 -7.95
C VAL A 58 -7.58 -5.31 -8.67
N THR A 59 -7.20 -4.07 -8.96
CA THR A 59 -8.04 -3.11 -9.68
C THR A 59 -8.38 -3.59 -11.09
N TRP A 60 -7.40 -4.15 -11.81
CA TRP A 60 -7.65 -4.76 -13.12
C TRP A 60 -8.65 -5.91 -13.03
N ARG A 61 -8.47 -6.82 -12.06
CA ARG A 61 -9.37 -7.96 -11.87
C ARG A 61 -10.78 -7.54 -11.46
N GLN A 62 -10.91 -6.53 -10.60
CA GLN A 62 -12.20 -5.95 -10.22
C GLN A 62 -12.91 -5.35 -11.44
N GLY A 63 -12.19 -4.60 -12.28
CA GLY A 63 -12.72 -4.07 -13.53
C GLY A 63 -13.18 -5.16 -14.49
N ALA A 64 -12.42 -6.25 -14.62
CA ALA A 64 -12.79 -7.39 -15.45
C ALA A 64 -14.07 -8.08 -14.96
N ILE A 65 -14.16 -8.38 -13.65
CA ILE A 65 -15.35 -9.00 -13.05
C ILE A 65 -16.57 -8.07 -13.18
N ALA A 66 -16.40 -6.78 -12.92
CA ALA A 66 -17.48 -5.80 -13.07
C ALA A 66 -17.95 -5.71 -14.52
N GLY A 67 -17.03 -5.74 -15.50
CA GLY A 67 -17.35 -5.78 -16.93
C GLY A 67 -18.12 -7.02 -17.34
N GLU A 68 -17.74 -8.20 -16.84
CA GLU A 68 -18.41 -9.48 -17.11
C GLU A 68 -19.84 -9.49 -16.55
N VAL A 69 -20.01 -9.09 -15.27
CA VAL A 69 -21.33 -8.99 -14.64
C VAL A 69 -22.19 -7.93 -15.34
N ALA A 70 -21.60 -6.81 -15.75
CA ALA A 70 -22.32 -5.78 -16.51
C ALA A 70 -22.80 -6.31 -17.88
N ALA A 71 -21.97 -7.09 -18.58
CA ALA A 71 -22.33 -7.70 -19.85
C ALA A 71 -23.42 -8.77 -19.69
N GLU A 72 -23.29 -9.66 -18.70
CA GLU A 72 -24.28 -10.70 -18.41
C GLU A 72 -25.63 -10.11 -17.99
N THR A 73 -25.62 -9.10 -17.10
CA THR A 73 -26.85 -8.40 -16.71
C THR A 73 -27.48 -7.64 -17.88
N ALA A 74 -26.69 -7.10 -18.82
CA ALA A 74 -27.21 -6.46 -20.03
C ALA A 74 -27.85 -7.49 -20.98
N ALA A 75 -27.24 -8.67 -21.13
CA ALA A 75 -27.80 -9.77 -21.90
C ALA A 75 -29.11 -10.26 -21.29
N LEU A 76 -29.14 -10.48 -19.97
CA LEU A 76 -30.35 -10.87 -19.25
C LEU A 76 -31.48 -9.83 -19.39
N ARG A 77 -31.17 -8.53 -19.22
CA ARG A 77 -32.14 -7.45 -19.44
C ARG A 77 -32.72 -7.47 -20.85
N THR A 78 -31.87 -7.68 -21.86
CA THR A 78 -32.30 -7.77 -23.25
C THR A 78 -33.21 -8.98 -23.47
N ALA A 79 -32.85 -10.14 -22.93
CA ALA A 79 -33.65 -11.35 -23.01
C ALA A 79 -35.03 -11.19 -22.33
N VAL A 80 -35.07 -10.64 -21.12
CA VAL A 80 -36.33 -10.38 -20.39
C VAL A 80 -37.23 -9.43 -21.15
N ARG A 81 -36.68 -8.37 -21.77
CA ARG A 81 -37.45 -7.45 -22.62
C ARG A 81 -38.06 -8.19 -23.82
N MET A 82 -37.28 -9.00 -24.52
CA MET A 82 -37.77 -9.79 -25.66
C MET A 82 -38.88 -10.77 -25.25
N ILE A 83 -38.75 -11.39 -24.08
CA ILE A 83 -39.79 -12.28 -23.54
C ILE A 83 -41.07 -11.49 -23.23
N ALA A 84 -40.96 -10.32 -22.59
CA ALA A 84 -42.11 -9.49 -22.28
C ALA A 84 -42.86 -9.03 -23.55
N GLU A 85 -42.14 -8.60 -24.58
CA GLU A 85 -42.71 -8.26 -25.89
C GLU A 85 -43.43 -9.47 -26.51
N ARG A 86 -42.81 -10.66 -26.44
CA ARG A 86 -43.42 -11.88 -26.96
C ARG A 86 -44.66 -12.31 -26.17
N LEU A 87 -44.68 -12.11 -24.85
CA LEU A 87 -45.85 -12.38 -24.02
C LEU A 87 -47.01 -11.44 -24.37
N GLN A 88 -46.72 -10.16 -24.68
CA GLN A 88 -47.74 -9.22 -25.15
C GLN A 88 -48.39 -9.69 -26.47
N ASP A 89 -47.62 -10.18 -27.44
CA ASP A 89 -48.16 -10.77 -28.68
C ASP A 89 -49.04 -12.00 -28.41
N VAL A 90 -48.68 -12.81 -27.42
CA VAL A 90 -49.44 -14.00 -27.05
C VAL A 90 -50.76 -13.59 -26.40
N VAL A 91 -50.74 -12.64 -25.46
CA VAL A 91 -51.94 -12.09 -24.84
C VAL A 91 -52.88 -11.51 -25.90
N TRP A 92 -52.35 -10.75 -26.86
CA TRP A 92 -53.14 -10.24 -27.98
C TRP A 92 -53.83 -11.38 -28.75
N ARG A 93 -53.10 -12.45 -29.07
CA ARG A 93 -53.67 -13.65 -29.74
C ARG A 93 -54.68 -14.43 -28.89
N LEU A 94 -54.56 -14.41 -27.57
CA LEU A 94 -55.53 -15.05 -26.67
C LEU A 94 -56.84 -14.26 -26.65
N ARG A 95 -56.77 -12.93 -26.62
CA ARG A 95 -57.96 -12.06 -26.71
C ARG A 95 -58.71 -12.26 -28.03
N GLU A 96 -57.99 -12.34 -29.14
CA GLU A 96 -58.59 -12.57 -30.47
C GLU A 96 -59.37 -13.89 -30.54
N ARG A 97 -58.93 -14.90 -29.78
CA ARG A 97 -59.59 -16.22 -29.68
C ARG A 97 -60.67 -16.28 -28.59
N ASN A 98 -61.02 -15.13 -28.00
CA ASN A 98 -62.07 -14.98 -26.99
C ASN A 98 -61.82 -15.78 -25.69
N PHE A 99 -60.56 -15.90 -25.27
CA PHE A 99 -60.22 -16.42 -23.93
C PHE A 99 -60.72 -15.48 -22.82
N ALA A 100 -60.94 -16.03 -21.62
CA ALA A 100 -61.46 -15.28 -20.48
C ALA A 100 -60.57 -14.08 -20.10
N GLY A 101 -61.21 -12.93 -19.83
CA GLY A 101 -60.52 -11.65 -19.63
C GLY A 101 -59.67 -11.59 -18.37
N ASP A 102 -60.05 -12.34 -17.33
CA ASP A 102 -59.32 -12.50 -16.07
C ASP A 102 -57.96 -13.16 -16.28
N VAL A 103 -57.88 -14.20 -17.12
CA VAL A 103 -56.62 -14.86 -17.49
C VAL A 103 -55.71 -13.92 -18.26
N CYS A 104 -56.26 -13.15 -19.21
CA CYS A 104 -55.47 -12.17 -19.98
C CYS A 104 -54.91 -11.06 -19.07
N GLN A 105 -55.72 -10.57 -18.14
CA GLN A 105 -55.30 -9.54 -17.19
C GLN A 105 -54.17 -10.03 -16.26
N ALA A 106 -54.30 -11.25 -15.72
CA ALA A 106 -53.25 -11.82 -14.86
C ALA A 106 -51.91 -11.94 -15.59
N VAL A 107 -51.92 -12.34 -16.88
CA VAL A 107 -50.69 -12.44 -17.68
C VAL A 107 -50.10 -11.06 -18.00
N GLU A 108 -50.92 -10.05 -18.25
CA GLU A 108 -50.45 -8.67 -18.47
C GLU A 108 -49.80 -8.08 -17.22
N GLU A 109 -50.37 -8.32 -16.04
CA GLU A 109 -49.82 -7.87 -14.75
C GLU A 109 -48.42 -8.45 -14.51
N GLU A 110 -48.24 -9.76 -14.72
CA GLU A 110 -46.92 -10.39 -14.58
C GLU A 110 -45.92 -9.92 -15.66
N THR A 111 -46.39 -9.71 -16.89
CA THR A 111 -45.54 -9.20 -17.98
C THR A 111 -45.05 -7.77 -17.70
N ALA A 112 -45.89 -6.93 -17.09
CA ALA A 112 -45.52 -5.59 -16.68
C ALA A 112 -44.41 -5.60 -15.62
N LYS A 113 -44.51 -6.50 -14.61
CA LYS A 113 -43.46 -6.68 -13.58
C LYS A 113 -42.12 -7.08 -14.18
N LEU A 114 -42.11 -8.00 -15.15
CA LEU A 114 -40.89 -8.41 -15.86
C LEU A 114 -40.25 -7.24 -16.63
N ALA A 115 -41.07 -6.40 -17.28
CA ALA A 115 -40.59 -5.22 -17.98
C ALA A 115 -40.01 -4.16 -17.02
N ASP A 116 -40.63 -3.96 -15.85
CA ASP A 116 -40.11 -3.08 -14.79
C ASP A 116 -38.77 -3.58 -14.24
N LEU A 117 -38.65 -4.89 -13.98
CA LEU A 117 -37.41 -5.50 -13.53
C LEU A 117 -36.28 -5.27 -14.54
N ALA A 118 -36.54 -5.44 -15.84
CA ALA A 118 -35.56 -5.19 -16.90
C ALA A 118 -35.07 -3.72 -16.93
N ARG A 119 -35.94 -2.75 -16.58
CA ARG A 119 -35.59 -1.33 -16.48
C ARG A 119 -34.75 -1.01 -15.25
N SER A 120 -35.10 -1.57 -14.08
CA SER A 120 -34.49 -1.19 -12.79
C SER A 120 -33.12 -1.81 -12.54
N THR A 121 -32.78 -2.94 -13.19
CA THR A 121 -31.56 -3.73 -12.91
C THR A 121 -30.24 -3.04 -13.33
N GLY A 122 -30.28 -1.84 -13.94
CA GLY A 122 -29.11 -1.15 -14.52
C GLY A 122 -28.44 -0.06 -13.67
N LEU A 123 -28.99 0.34 -12.52
CA LEU A 123 -28.49 1.50 -11.74
C LEU A 123 -27.50 1.15 -10.61
N ALA A 124 -27.23 -0.14 -10.35
CA ALA A 124 -26.59 -0.59 -9.12
C ALA A 124 -25.08 -0.92 -9.21
N ILE A 125 -24.45 -0.80 -10.38
CA ILE A 125 -22.99 -0.98 -10.50
C ILE A 125 -22.34 0.41 -10.44
N GLU A 126 -22.42 1.04 -9.27
CA GLU A 126 -21.49 2.10 -8.94
C GLU A 126 -20.13 1.41 -8.77
N THR A 127 -19.36 1.39 -9.85
CA THR A 127 -17.98 0.91 -9.84
C THR A 127 -17.30 1.57 -8.65
N VAL A 128 -16.82 0.77 -7.69
CA VAL A 128 -15.99 1.28 -6.60
C VAL A 128 -14.94 2.14 -7.25
N ARG A 129 -15.07 3.47 -7.09
CA ARG A 129 -14.08 4.41 -7.60
C ARG A 129 -12.76 3.92 -7.01
N PRO A 130 -11.70 3.77 -7.82
CA PRO A 130 -10.39 3.52 -7.25
C PRO A 130 -10.23 4.51 -6.10
N LEU A 131 -9.82 4.04 -4.92
CA LEU A 131 -9.41 4.98 -3.87
C LEU A 131 -8.51 5.98 -4.58
N ASP A 132 -8.89 7.26 -4.58
CA ASP A 132 -8.03 8.32 -5.10
C ASP A 132 -6.85 8.42 -4.14
N LEU A 133 -5.90 7.50 -4.30
CA LEU A 133 -4.51 7.61 -3.90
C LEU A 133 -3.77 8.50 -4.92
N ALA A 134 -4.50 9.38 -5.61
CA ALA A 134 -3.97 10.35 -6.57
C ALA A 134 -3.52 11.66 -5.90
N ALA A 135 -3.28 11.64 -4.59
CA ALA A 135 -2.17 12.42 -4.07
C ALA A 135 -0.97 11.47 -4.11
N ASP A 136 -0.07 11.69 -5.07
CA ASP A 136 1.30 11.19 -4.94
C ASP A 136 1.72 11.58 -3.50
N PRO A 137 1.98 10.63 -2.59
CA PRO A 137 2.49 11.01 -1.27
C PRO A 137 3.69 11.92 -1.56
N PRO A 138 3.84 13.06 -0.84
CA PRO A 138 4.94 13.97 -1.10
C PRO A 138 6.20 13.11 -1.18
N GLN A 139 6.77 13.03 -2.39
CA GLN A 139 7.97 12.26 -2.65
C GLN A 139 8.89 12.60 -1.48
N PRO A 140 9.32 11.62 -0.66
CA PRO A 140 10.21 11.93 0.44
C PRO A 140 11.37 12.67 -0.21
N GLY A 141 11.42 13.99 0.03
CA GLY A 141 12.41 14.85 -0.57
C GLY A 141 13.76 14.18 -0.34
N PRO A 142 14.69 14.22 -1.32
CA PRO A 142 15.92 13.44 -1.28
C PRO A 142 16.42 13.45 0.14
N LEU A 143 16.43 12.27 0.80
CA LEU A 143 16.80 12.14 2.20
C LEU A 143 18.09 12.92 2.31
N THR A 144 18.00 14.11 2.90
CA THR A 144 19.14 15.00 3.00
C THR A 144 20.16 14.11 3.69
N PRO A 145 21.34 13.85 3.10
CA PRO A 145 22.33 13.04 3.78
C PRO A 145 22.38 13.62 5.17
N ALA A 146 22.02 12.79 6.17
CA ALA A 146 21.95 13.25 7.55
C ALA A 146 23.27 13.98 7.73
N VAL A 147 23.20 15.28 8.02
CA VAL A 147 24.38 16.07 8.34
C VAL A 147 25.12 15.16 9.30
N PRO A 148 26.30 14.63 8.93
CA PRO A 148 27.02 13.75 9.83
C PRO A 148 27.03 14.51 11.15
N PRO A 149 26.61 13.89 12.28
CA PRO A 149 26.61 14.61 13.56
C PRO A 149 27.94 15.33 13.58
N PRO A 150 27.92 16.68 13.70
CA PRO A 150 29.10 17.49 13.39
C PRO A 150 30.23 16.76 14.04
N GLU A 151 31.28 16.42 13.27
CA GLU A 151 32.45 15.84 13.89
C GLU A 151 32.78 16.83 15.00
N LEU A 152 32.46 16.44 16.23
CA LEU A 152 33.04 17.00 17.42
C LEU A 152 34.47 16.48 17.33
N GLY A 153 35.20 16.99 16.33
CA GLY A 153 36.63 17.05 16.39
C GLY A 153 36.90 17.60 17.78
N PRO A 154 37.79 16.96 18.54
CA PRO A 154 38.06 17.38 19.89
C PRO A 154 38.27 18.89 19.81
N THR A 155 37.34 19.67 20.37
CA THR A 155 37.57 21.10 20.55
C THR A 155 38.53 21.15 21.73
N GLU A 156 39.74 20.67 21.48
CA GLU A 156 40.84 20.69 22.41
C GLU A 156 41.27 22.14 22.47
N LEU A 157 40.61 22.89 23.36
CA LEU A 157 41.12 24.15 23.85
C LEU A 157 42.62 23.96 24.16
N PRO A 158 43.52 24.87 23.76
CA PRO A 158 44.93 24.79 24.12
C PRO A 158 45.07 24.49 25.62
N ARG A 159 46.04 23.65 26.00
CA ARG A 159 46.19 23.13 27.37
C ARG A 159 46.17 24.24 28.44
N ASP A 160 46.71 25.40 28.10
CA ASP A 160 46.73 26.59 28.97
C ASP A 160 45.33 27.18 29.20
N GLN A 161 44.47 27.16 28.18
CA GLN A 161 43.07 27.58 28.32
C GLN A 161 42.25 26.57 29.13
N ARG A 162 42.52 25.26 28.99
CA ARG A 162 41.91 24.24 29.85
C ARG A 162 42.31 24.42 31.31
N LEU A 163 43.59 24.66 31.57
CA LEU A 163 44.10 24.91 32.92
C LEU A 163 43.51 26.18 33.53
N ALA A 164 43.39 27.26 32.75
CA ALA A 164 42.77 28.50 33.21
C ALA A 164 41.27 28.32 33.54
N ALA A 165 40.53 27.56 32.72
CA ALA A 165 39.12 27.27 32.97
C ALA A 165 38.92 26.42 34.24
N LEU A 166 39.77 25.41 34.47
CA LEU A 166 39.71 24.57 35.67
C LEU A 166 40.08 25.36 36.94
N ALA A 167 41.08 26.24 36.87
CA ALA A 167 41.47 27.08 38.00
C ALA A 167 40.34 28.05 38.41
N HIS A 168 39.53 28.53 37.46
CA HIS A 168 38.38 29.36 37.76
C HIS A 168 37.26 28.57 38.48
N ILE A 169 37.05 27.32 38.10
CA ILE A 169 36.06 26.43 38.74
C ILE A 169 36.45 26.16 40.20
N ASP A 170 37.73 26.00 40.52
CA ASP A 170 38.18 25.76 41.88
C ASP A 170 37.86 26.92 42.84
N ALA A 171 37.86 28.16 42.32
CA ALA A 171 37.56 29.38 43.07
C ALA A 171 36.05 29.59 43.33
N LEU A 172 35.16 28.81 42.72
CA LEU A 172 33.71 28.92 42.93
C LEU A 172 33.29 28.41 44.31
N THR A 173 32.25 29.03 44.87
CA THR A 173 31.63 28.55 46.09
C THR A 173 30.92 27.21 45.86
N PRO A 174 30.70 26.38 46.90
CA PRO A 174 30.03 25.10 46.75
C PRO A 174 28.63 25.18 46.12
N ALA A 175 27.90 26.27 46.36
CA ALA A 175 26.57 26.52 45.77
C ALA A 175 26.66 26.76 44.25
N GLU A 176 27.65 27.54 43.80
CA GLU A 176 27.87 27.82 42.38
C GLU A 176 28.35 26.57 41.62
N LYS A 177 29.16 25.71 42.27
CA LYS A 177 29.59 24.43 41.69
C LYS A 177 28.42 23.49 41.42
N LEU A 178 27.45 23.42 42.32
CA LEU A 178 26.27 22.58 42.16
C LEU A 178 25.34 23.07 41.04
N ALA A 179 25.29 24.38 40.80
CA ALA A 179 24.48 24.98 39.73
C ALA A 179 24.99 24.65 38.32
N LEU A 180 26.23 24.18 38.17
CA LEU A 180 26.79 23.77 36.86
C LEU A 180 26.35 22.36 36.42
N PHE A 181 25.71 21.58 37.31
CA PHE A 181 25.31 20.19 37.06
C PHE A 181 23.78 19.97 37.09
N LEU A 182 23.00 21.06 37.13
CA LEU A 182 21.54 21.08 37.01
C LEU A 182 21.13 21.75 35.70
#